data_AF-A0A385FWA4-F1
#
_entry.id   AF-A0A385FWA4-F1
#
_cell.length_a   1.000
_cell.length_b   1.000
_cell.length_c   1.000
_cell.angle_alpha   90.00
_cell.angle_beta   90.00
_cell.angle_gamma   90.00
#
_symmetry.space_group_name_H-M   'P 1'
#
loop_
_entity.id
_entity.type
_entity.pdbx_description
1 polymer ?
#
loop_
_entity_poly.entity_id
_entity_poly.type
_entity_poly.pdbx_seq_one_letter_code
_entity_poly.pdbx_strand_id
1 'polypeptide(L)' 'MFFNKVLSWLRETVVGIGCSLLAAGFVGIITPGSHPQAIAVSVVSGLVLIVGGLVVSFFQKDNAGE' A
#
# COMPACT_ATOMS: atom_id res chain seq x y z
N MET A 1 10.86 20.33 8.58
CA MET A 1 9.55 20.09 9.25
C MET A 1 8.42 19.74 8.27
N PHE A 2 8.20 20.49 7.19
CA PHE A 2 7.07 20.24 6.27
C PHE A 2 7.17 18.90 5.52
N PHE A 3 8.37 18.54 5.04
CA PHE A 3 8.61 17.27 4.34
C PHE A 3 8.26 16.03 5.16
N ASN A 4 8.60 15.99 6.45
CA ASN A 4 8.25 14.87 7.33
C ASN A 4 6.74 14.75 7.55
N LYS A 5 6.03 15.89 7.60
CA LYS A 5 4.56 15.90 7.69
C LYS A 5 3.95 15.30 6.41
N VAL A 6 4.41 15.73 5.23
CA VAL A 6 3.92 15.23 3.94
C VAL A 6 4.23 13.73 3.76
N LEU A 7 5.42 13.28 4.11
CA LEU A 7 5.79 11.86 4.07
C LEU A 7 4.95 11.00 5.01
N SER A 8 4.57 11.52 6.19
CA SER A 8 3.66 10.83 7.10
C SER A 8 2.26 10.67 6.49
N TRP A 9 1.73 11.72 5.88
CA TRP A 9 0.43 11.67 5.20
C TRP A 9 0.44 10.73 3.99
N LEU A 10 1.54 10.75 3.24
CA LEU A 10 1.72 9.87 2.09
C LEU A 10 1.79 8.40 2.53
N ARG A 11 2.47 8.09 3.63
CA ARG A 11 2.51 6.75 4.22
C ARG A 11 1.12 6.26 4.62
N GLU A 12 0.36 7.06 5.37
CA GLU A 12 -1.00 6.68 5.78
C GLU A 12 -1.93 6.46 4.58
N THR A 13 -1.83 7.31 3.56
CA THR A 13 -2.62 7.21 2.33
C THR A 13 -2.25 5.96 1.53
N VAL A 14 -0.96 5.68 1.35
CA VAL A 14 -0.45 4.51 0.62
C VAL A 14 -0.84 3.21 1.31
N VAL A 15 -0.75 3.15 2.64
CA VAL A 15 -1.19 2.00 3.43
C VAL A 15 -2.70 1.82 3.33
N GLY A 16 -3.48 2.90 3.41
CA GLY A 16 -4.94 2.84 3.25
C GLY A 16 -5.39 2.33 1.88
N ILE A 17 -4.74 2.80 0.81
CA ILE A 17 -4.99 2.32 -0.56
C ILE A 17 -4.57 0.86 -0.71
N GLY A 18 -3.41 0.47 -0.18
CA GLY A 18 -2.91 -0.90 -0.21
C GLY A 18 -3.87 -1.89 0.48
N CYS A 19 -4.35 -1.56 1.67
CA CYS A 19 -5.35 -2.35 2.39
C CYS A 19 -6.68 -2.46 1.63
N SER A 20 -7.13 -1.39 0.98
CA SER A 20 -8.36 -1.40 0.18
C SER A 20 -8.25 -2.28 -1.07
N LEU A 21 -7.10 -2.24 -1.75
CA LEU A 21 -6.80 -3.11 -2.89
C LEU A 21 -6.69 -4.58 -2.50
N LEU A 22 -6.07 -4.88 -1.35
CA LEU A 22 -6.02 -6.23 -0.79
C LEU A 22 -7.42 -6.75 -0.48
N ALA A 23 -8.26 -5.94 0.17
CA ALA A 23 -9.65 -6.30 0.45
C ALA A 23 -10.43 -6.58 -0.85
N ALA A 24 -10.30 -5.73 -1.87
CA ALA A 24 -10.91 -5.94 -3.18
C ALA A 24 -10.43 -7.23 -3.85
N GLY A 25 -9.13 -7.54 -3.74
CA GLY A 25 -8.55 -8.79 -4.23
C GLY A 25 -9.13 -10.02 -3.53
N PHE A 26 -9.24 -10.00 -2.20
CA PHE A 26 -9.86 -11.10 -1.45
C PHE A 26 -11.34 -11.30 -1.80
N VAL A 27 -12.09 -10.20 -1.97
CA VAL A 27 -13.50 -10.26 -2.41
C VAL A 27 -13.60 -10.83 -3.84
N GLY A 28 -12.65 -10.50 -4.71
CA GLY A 28 -12.56 -11.07 -6.06
C GLY A 28 -12.35 -12.59 -6.06
N ILE A 29 -11.58 -13.13 -5.11
CA ILE A 29 -11.33 -14.58 -5.00
C ILE A 29 -12.62 -15.36 -4.69
N ILE A 30 -13.49 -14.81 -3.84
CA ILE A 30 -14.74 -15.45 -3.43
C ILE A 30 -15.91 -15.19 -4.40
N THR A 31 -15.76 -14.24 -5.34
CA THR A 31 -16.82 -13.86 -6.28
C THR A 31 -16.74 -14.71 -7.55
N PRO A 32 -17.74 -15.57 -7.84
CA PRO A 32 -17.75 -16.38 -9.04
C PRO A 32 -17.94 -15.52 -10.30
N GLY A 33 -17.14 -15.77 -11.35
CA GLY A 33 -17.15 -15.00 -12.60
C GLY A 33 -16.12 -13.87 -12.67
N SER A 34 -15.30 -13.71 -11.64
CA SER A 34 -14.23 -12.70 -11.60
C SER A 34 -13.06 -13.06 -12.52
N HIS A 35 -12.54 -12.10 -13.29
CA HIS A 35 -11.34 -12.30 -14.09
C HIS A 35 -10.12 -12.51 -13.18
N PRO A 36 -9.44 -13.68 -13.24
CA PRO A 36 -8.33 -14.01 -12.34
C PRO A 36 -7.14 -13.06 -12.47
N GLN A 37 -6.98 -12.46 -13.66
CA GLN A 37 -5.95 -11.45 -13.90
C GLN A 37 -6.18 -10.17 -13.08
N ALA A 38 -7.43 -9.69 -12.96
CA ALA A 38 -7.74 -8.49 -12.19
C ALA A 38 -7.50 -8.69 -10.69
N ILE A 39 -7.83 -9.88 -10.18
CA ILE A 39 -7.58 -10.28 -8.80
C ILE A 39 -6.08 -10.27 -8.53
N ALA A 40 -5.29 -10.95 -9.37
CA ALA A 40 -3.83 -11.01 -9.21
C ALA A 40 -3.22 -9.60 -9.22
N VAL A 41 -3.64 -8.72 -10.14
CA VAL A 41 -3.14 -7.34 -10.21
C VAL A 41 -3.51 -6.54 -8.95
N SER A 42 -4.74 -6.70 -8.42
CA SER A 42 -5.16 -6.01 -7.19
C SER A 42 -4.36 -6.44 -5.96
N VAL A 43 -4.07 -7.75 -5.81
CA VAL A 43 -3.28 -8.27 -4.70
C VAL A 43 -1.81 -7.85 -4.83
N VAL A 44 -1.23 -7.97 -6.02
CA VAL A 44 0.17 -7.59 -6.27
C VAL A 44 0.37 -6.08 -6.07
N SER A 45 -0.52 -5.24 -6.61
CA SER A 45 -0.43 -3.78 -6.43
C SER A 45 -0.62 -3.36 -4.97
N GLY A 46 -1.56 -3.98 -4.25
CA GLY A 46 -1.75 -3.74 -2.81
C GLY A 46 -0.49 -4.10 -2.00
N LEU A 47 0.14 -5.23 -2.31
CA LEU A 47 1.38 -5.65 -1.66
C LEU A 47 2.55 -4.69 -1.94
N VAL A 48 2.72 -4.28 -3.21
CA VAL A 48 3.77 -3.33 -3.61
C VAL A 48 3.59 -1.98 -2.91
N LEU A 49 2.36 -1.49 -2.75
CA LEU A 49 2.08 -0.25 -2.03
C LEU A 49 2.42 -0.35 -0.55
N ILE A 50 2.09 -1.46 0.12
CA ILE A 50 2.47 -1.67 1.53
C ILE A 50 4.00 -1.72 1.68
N VAL A 51 4.70 -2.43 0.80
CA VAL A 51 6.17 -2.49 0.80
C VAL A 51 6.76 -1.11 0.54
N GLY A 52 6.22 -0.35 -0.42
CA GLY A 52 6.63 1.03 -0.70
C GLY A 52 6.45 1.95 0.51
N GLY A 53 5.32 1.84 1.23
CA GLY A 53 5.07 2.58 2.47
C GLY A 53 6.06 2.22 3.59
N LEU A 54 6.46 0.95 3.69
CA LEU A 54 7.49 0.49 4.63
C LEU A 54 8.87 1.07 4.28
N VAL A 55 9.27 1.02 3.01
CA VAL A 55 10.55 1.57 2.53
C VAL A 55 10.60 3.08 2.81
N VAL A 56 9.54 3.81 2.49
CA VAL A 56 9.44 5.25 2.81
C VAL A 56 9.57 5.49 4.32
N SER A 57 8.95 4.65 5.15
CA SER A 57 9.08 4.73 6.61
C SER A 57 10.51 4.47 7.11
N PHE A 58 11.24 3.54 6.47
CA PHE A 58 12.64 3.28 6.79
C PHE A 58 13.52 4.47 6.41
N PHE A 59 13.35 5.04 5.22
CA PHE A 59 14.08 6.24 4.81
C PHE A 59 13.74 7.46 5.67
N GLN A 60 12.49 7.60 6.12
CA GLN A 60 12.12 8.64 7.07
C GLN A 60 12.85 8.48 8.40
N LYS A 61 12.99 7.26 8.91
CA LYS A 61 13.69 6.95 10.16
C LYS A 61 15.20 7.20 10.03
N ASP A 62 15.79 6.92 8.86
CA ASP A 62 17.21 7.16 8.56
C ASP A 62 17.53 8.67 8.42
N ASN A 63 16.67 9.42 7.74
CA ASN A 63 16.79 10.89 7.62
C ASN A 63 16.37 11.65 8.89
N ALA A 64 15.71 10.98 9.84
CA ALA A 64 15.34 11.57 11.12
C ALA A 64 16.52 11.70 12.10
N GLY A 65 17.70 11.13 11.78
CA GLY A 65 18.99 11.49 12.35
C GLY A 65 18.96 11.96 13.81
N GLU A 66 18.54 11.06 14.69
CA GLU A 66 18.95 11.07 16.10
C GLU A 66 20.06 10.02 16.28
#